data_AF-A0A4P6HNA9-F1
#
_entry.id   AF-A0A4P6HNA9-F1
#
_cell.length_a   1.000
_cell.length_b   1.000
_cell.length_c   1.000
_cell.angle_alpha   90.00
_cell.angle_beta   90.00
_cell.angle_gamma   90.00
#
_symmetry.space_group_name_H-M   'P 1'
#
loop_
_entity.id
_entity.type
_entity.pdbx_description
1 polymer ?
#
loop_
_entity_poly.entity_id
_entity_poly.type
_entity_poly.pdbx_seq_one_letter_code
_entity_poly.pdbx_strand_id
1 'polypeptide(L)'
;MSPAQNAVRAAVAAVCLGLVLCAAEAQAFKRKSTVTGPGDRTVTNEATTTRTPGGYTRSATTTGPANQSVNRTSQGQWNPATKTWNNTTTYTGPQGNSADVNRSTTISK
;
A
#
# COMPACT_ATOMS: atom_id res chain seq x y z
N MET A 1 -12.10 44.32 17.65
CA MET A 1 -11.36 43.71 16.52
C MET A 1 -12.29 43.73 15.32
N SER A 2 -11.87 44.33 14.21
CA SER A 2 -12.75 44.52 13.05
C SER A 2 -12.96 43.20 12.29
N PRO A 3 -14.10 43.01 11.60
CA PRO A 3 -14.36 41.80 10.81
C PRO A 3 -13.28 41.51 9.76
N ALA A 4 -12.55 42.55 9.31
CA ALA A 4 -11.41 42.42 8.41
C ALA A 4 -10.22 41.67 9.04
N GLN A 5 -9.95 41.83 10.34
CA GLN A 5 -8.85 41.12 11.02
C GLN A 5 -9.12 39.62 11.18
N ASN A 6 -10.39 39.23 11.33
CA ASN A 6 -10.79 37.83 11.42
C ASN A 6 -10.74 37.13 10.06
N ALA A 7 -11.09 37.85 8.98
CA ALA A 7 -10.98 37.34 7.61
C ALA A 7 -9.52 37.10 7.20
N VAL A 8 -8.61 38.01 7.55
CA VAL A 8 -7.17 37.85 7.29
C VAL A 8 -6.58 36.67 8.07
N ARG A 9 -7.00 36.46 9.33
CA ARG A 9 -6.56 35.31 10.13
C ARG A 9 -7.08 33.97 9.59
N ALA A 10 -8.34 33.93 9.12
CA ALA A 10 -8.90 32.74 8.49
C ALA A 10 -8.20 32.41 7.17
N ALA A 11 -7.86 33.44 6.37
CA ALA A 11 -7.12 33.27 5.12
C ALA A 11 -5.69 32.78 5.34
N VAL A 12 -4.97 33.31 6.35
CA VAL A 12 -3.61 32.85 6.70
C VAL A 12 -3.64 31.41 7.22
N ALA A 13 -4.63 31.04 8.05
CA ALA A 13 -4.79 29.67 8.52
C ALA A 13 -5.06 28.68 7.38
N ALA A 14 -5.88 29.07 6.38
CA ALA A 14 -6.17 28.22 5.22
C ALA A 14 -4.95 28.04 4.28
N VAL A 15 -4.13 29.08 4.11
CA VAL A 15 -2.88 29.00 3.33
C VAL A 15 -1.83 28.14 4.04
N CYS A 16 -1.70 28.26 5.36
CA CYS A 16 -0.80 27.39 6.14
C CYS A 16 -1.25 25.93 6.18
N LEU A 17 -2.57 25.65 6.12
CA LEU A 17 -3.09 24.28 6.08
C LEU A 17 -3.00 23.65 4.67
N GLY A 18 -3.00 24.46 3.61
CA GLY A 18 -2.84 24.00 2.22
C GLY A 18 -1.40 23.71 1.79
N LEU A 19 -0.40 24.26 2.51
CA LEU A 19 1.02 24.17 2.16
C LEU A 19 1.75 22.92 2.68
N VAL A 20 1.04 21.98 3.32
CA VAL A 20 1.62 20.71 3.82
C VAL A 20 1.05 19.50 3.07
N LEU A 21 0.74 19.64 1.78
CA LEU A 21 0.80 18.50 0.87
C LEU A 21 2.28 18.25 0.52
N CYS A 22 3.06 17.79 1.50
CA CYS A 22 4.23 17.02 1.16
C CYS A 22 3.71 15.72 0.52
N ALA A 23 3.67 15.70 -0.81
CA ALA A 23 3.67 14.44 -1.53
C ALA A 23 4.98 13.75 -1.14
N ALA A 24 4.96 13.01 -0.04
CA ALA A 24 6.02 12.08 0.30
C ALA A 24 6.16 11.20 -0.94
N GLU A 25 7.24 11.41 -1.70
CA GLU A 25 7.51 10.64 -2.90
C GLU A 25 7.36 9.19 -2.52
N ALA A 26 6.35 8.54 -3.09
CA ALA A 26 5.99 7.21 -2.72
C ALA A 26 7.15 6.31 -3.19
N GLN A 27 8.05 5.97 -2.26
CA GLN A 27 9.25 5.20 -2.55
C GLN A 27 8.81 3.81 -3.00
N ALA A 28 8.73 3.65 -4.32
CA ALA A 28 8.34 2.41 -4.96
C ALA A 28 9.54 1.45 -4.93
N PHE A 29 9.54 0.52 -3.98
CA PHE A 29 10.50 -0.56 -3.95
C PHE A 29 10.08 -1.65 -4.95
N LYS A 30 10.92 -1.87 -5.97
CA LYS A 30 10.73 -2.94 -6.96
C LYS A 30 11.70 -4.07 -6.70
N ARG A 31 11.22 -5.31 -6.77
CA ARG A 31 12.05 -6.51 -6.67
C ARG A 31 11.64 -7.52 -7.73
N LYS A 32 12.63 -8.12 -8.38
CA LYS A 32 12.49 -9.32 -9.20
C LYS A 32 13.40 -10.40 -8.63
N SER A 33 12.88 -11.62 -8.50
CA SER A 33 13.64 -12.78 -8.05
C SER A 33 13.24 -13.99 -8.88
N THR A 34 14.24 -14.73 -9.37
CA THR A 34 14.05 -15.95 -10.16
C THR A 34 14.76 -17.09 -9.46
N VAL A 35 14.08 -18.22 -9.34
CA VAL A 35 14.63 -19.46 -8.78
C VAL A 35 14.41 -20.58 -9.79
N THR A 36 15.47 -21.31 -10.11
CA THR A 36 15.42 -22.48 -10.98
C THR A 36 15.68 -23.73 -10.15
N GLY A 37 14.72 -24.64 -10.18
CA GLY A 37 14.79 -25.93 -9.51
C GLY A 37 15.09 -27.09 -10.47
N PRO A 38 15.05 -28.34 -9.98
CA PRO A 38 15.33 -29.53 -10.77
C PRO A 38 14.45 -29.65 -12.03
N GLY A 39 15.07 -30.12 -13.13
CA GLY A 39 14.43 -30.24 -14.44
C GLY A 39 14.11 -28.88 -15.07
N ASP A 40 14.96 -27.88 -14.83
CA ASP A 40 14.89 -26.50 -15.35
C ASP A 40 13.57 -25.77 -15.05
N ARG A 41 12.85 -26.24 -14.03
CA ARG A 41 11.59 -25.63 -13.58
C ARG A 41 11.89 -24.30 -12.91
N THR A 42 11.54 -23.23 -13.59
CA THR A 42 11.82 -21.86 -13.14
C THR A 42 10.56 -21.20 -12.58
N VAL A 43 10.73 -20.48 -11.47
CA VAL A 43 9.72 -19.60 -10.87
C VAL A 43 10.29 -18.20 -10.80
N THR A 44 9.53 -17.20 -11.27
CA THR A 44 9.89 -15.79 -11.18
C THR A 44 8.84 -15.04 -10.37
N ASN A 45 9.27 -14.24 -9.39
CA ASN A 45 8.43 -13.30 -8.67
C ASN A 45 8.85 -11.87 -9.00
N GLU A 46 7.89 -11.05 -9.41
CA GLU A 46 8.05 -9.62 -9.61
C GLU A 46 7.11 -8.90 -8.64
N ALA A 47 7.62 -7.91 -7.92
CA ALA A 47 6.85 -7.19 -6.92
C ALA A 47 7.19 -5.71 -6.92
N THR A 48 6.17 -4.89 -6.71
CA THR A 48 6.29 -3.46 -6.43
C THR A 48 5.58 -3.17 -5.12
N THR A 49 6.27 -2.49 -4.20
CA THR A 49 5.71 -1.99 -2.95
C THR A 49 5.84 -0.47 -2.94
N THR A 50 4.74 0.22 -2.70
CA THR A 50 4.69 1.67 -2.58
C THR A 50 4.33 2.01 -1.14
N ARG A 51 5.19 2.75 -0.44
CA ARG A 51 4.89 3.24 0.91
C ARG A 51 3.98 4.46 0.85
N THR A 52 3.07 4.57 1.81
CA THR A 52 2.21 5.73 2.02
C THR A 52 2.38 6.22 3.46
N PRO A 53 1.99 7.47 3.78
CA PRO A 53 1.88 7.90 5.17
C PRO A 53 0.98 6.95 5.97
N GLY A 54 1.56 6.27 6.96
CA GLY A 54 0.86 5.33 7.83
C GLY A 54 0.64 3.92 7.26
N GLY A 55 1.13 3.61 6.05
CA GLY A 55 0.76 2.37 5.36
C GLY A 55 1.59 1.97 4.15
N TYR A 56 1.03 1.07 3.34
CA TYR A 56 1.60 0.64 2.07
C TYR A 56 0.55 0.08 1.11
N THR A 57 0.91 0.06 -0.17
CA THR A 57 0.30 -0.82 -1.19
C THR A 57 1.40 -1.70 -1.80
N ARG A 58 1.05 -2.93 -2.18
CA ARG A 58 1.97 -3.88 -2.80
C ARG A 58 1.25 -4.70 -3.86
N SER A 59 1.85 -4.83 -5.03
CA SER A 59 1.46 -5.81 -6.04
C SER A 59 2.61 -6.79 -6.25
N ALA A 60 2.29 -8.05 -6.51
CA ALA A 60 3.26 -9.03 -6.95
C ALA A 60 2.63 -10.05 -7.89
N THR A 61 3.41 -10.49 -8.86
CA THR A 61 3.09 -11.60 -9.77
C THR A 61 4.14 -12.67 -9.59
N THR A 62 3.70 -13.90 -9.32
CA THR A 62 4.57 -15.07 -9.33
C THR A 62 4.20 -15.92 -10.53
N THR A 63 5.12 -16.07 -11.48
CA THR A 63 4.96 -16.93 -12.65
C THR A 63 5.78 -18.19 -12.44
N GLY A 64 5.10 -19.34 -12.45
CA GLY A 64 5.72 -20.65 -12.34
C GLY A 64 5.96 -21.33 -13.69
N PRO A 65 6.36 -22.60 -13.67
CA PRO A 65 6.47 -23.43 -14.86
C PRO A 65 5.16 -23.47 -15.65
N ALA A 66 5.25 -23.66 -16.97
CA ALA A 66 4.12 -23.59 -17.89
C ALA A 66 3.39 -22.22 -17.92
N ASN A 67 4.09 -21.14 -17.54
CA ASN A 67 3.59 -19.76 -17.54
C ASN A 67 2.35 -19.50 -16.67
N GLN A 68 2.03 -20.42 -15.75
CA GLN A 68 0.94 -20.23 -14.82
C GLN A 68 1.32 -19.16 -13.79
N SER A 69 0.46 -18.15 -13.63
CA SER A 69 0.74 -16.98 -12.80
C SER A 69 -0.27 -16.80 -11.68
N VAL A 70 0.22 -16.37 -10.52
CA VAL A 70 -0.59 -15.97 -9.36
C VAL A 70 -0.29 -14.52 -9.05
N ASN A 71 -1.34 -13.72 -8.89
CA ASN A 71 -1.22 -12.32 -8.51
C ASN A 71 -1.56 -12.17 -7.03
N ARG A 72 -0.81 -11.31 -6.34
CA ARG A 72 -1.05 -10.93 -4.95
C ARG A 72 -1.03 -9.43 -4.82
N THR A 73 -2.17 -8.83 -4.51
CA THR A 73 -2.27 -7.41 -4.15
C THR A 73 -2.47 -7.30 -2.64
N SER A 74 -1.90 -6.28 -2.03
CA SER A 74 -2.01 -6.05 -0.59
C SER A 74 -1.98 -4.58 -0.29
N GLN A 75 -2.74 -4.18 0.71
CA GLN A 75 -2.67 -2.83 1.26
C GLN A 75 -2.85 -2.90 2.77
N GLY A 76 -2.19 -1.99 3.48
CA GLY A 76 -2.33 -1.87 4.91
C GLY A 76 -2.23 -0.43 5.36
N GLN A 77 -2.96 -0.08 6.43
CA GLN A 77 -3.04 1.26 6.95
C GLN A 77 -3.19 1.27 8.46
N TRP A 78 -2.43 2.15 9.11
CA TRP A 78 -2.56 2.46 10.53
C TRP A 78 -3.63 3.52 10.75
N ASN A 79 -4.57 3.26 11.65
CA ASN A 79 -5.47 4.26 12.20
C ASN A 79 -4.99 4.68 13.60
N PRO A 80 -4.45 5.90 13.76
CA PRO A 80 -3.95 6.36 15.06
C PRO A 80 -5.06 6.63 16.07
N ALA A 81 -6.25 7.03 15.64
CA ALA A 81 -7.37 7.34 16.53
C ALA A 81 -7.86 6.08 17.27
N THR A 82 -7.92 4.95 16.56
CA THR A 82 -8.36 3.67 17.12
C THR A 82 -7.20 2.75 17.50
N LYS A 83 -5.95 3.21 17.37
CA LYS A 83 -4.72 2.40 17.55
C LYS A 83 -4.81 1.03 16.87
N THR A 84 -5.29 1.02 15.63
CA THR A 84 -5.60 -0.21 14.90
C THR A 84 -4.85 -0.25 13.57
N TRP A 85 -4.19 -1.38 13.31
CA TRP A 85 -3.63 -1.72 12.00
C TRP A 85 -4.64 -2.58 11.23
N ASN A 86 -5.00 -2.15 10.02
CA ASN A 86 -5.84 -2.94 9.12
C ASN A 86 -5.04 -3.31 7.88
N ASN A 87 -5.21 -4.53 7.38
CA ASN A 87 -4.70 -4.90 6.07
C ASN A 87 -5.58 -5.90 5.34
N THR A 88 -5.57 -5.77 4.03
CA THR A 88 -6.23 -6.69 3.09
C THR A 88 -5.21 -7.24 2.13
N THR A 89 -5.34 -8.52 1.78
CA THR A 89 -4.57 -9.16 0.73
C THR A 89 -5.49 -9.96 -0.16
N THR A 90 -5.44 -9.72 -1.46
CA THR A 90 -6.15 -10.48 -2.48
C THR A 90 -5.15 -11.39 -3.20
N TYR A 91 -5.52 -12.65 -3.35
CA TYR A 91 -4.81 -13.61 -4.18
C TYR A 91 -5.69 -13.94 -5.38
N THR A 92 -5.14 -13.86 -6.59
CA THR A 92 -5.83 -14.24 -7.82
C THR A 92 -5.04 -15.33 -8.51
N GLY A 93 -5.66 -16.50 -8.70
CA GLY A 93 -5.05 -17.64 -9.36
C GLY A 93 -5.06 -17.53 -10.89
N PRO A 94 -4.41 -18.48 -11.59
CA PRO A 94 -4.28 -18.43 -13.05
C PRO A 94 -5.62 -18.53 -13.80
N GLN A 95 -6.64 -19.08 -13.15
CA GLN A 95 -8.00 -19.22 -13.68
C GLN A 95 -8.89 -18.02 -13.35
N GLY A 96 -8.35 -16.95 -12.76
CA GLY A 96 -9.09 -15.75 -12.37
C GLY A 96 -9.81 -15.84 -11.02
N ASN A 97 -9.93 -17.03 -10.44
CA ASN A 97 -10.49 -17.21 -9.10
C ASN A 97 -9.68 -16.42 -8.06
N SER A 98 -10.38 -15.70 -7.19
CA SER A 98 -9.76 -14.84 -6.18
C SER A 98 -10.23 -15.15 -4.77
N ALA A 99 -9.35 -14.89 -3.80
CA ALA A 99 -9.65 -14.98 -2.37
C ALA A 99 -9.02 -13.82 -1.62
N ASP A 100 -9.78 -13.28 -0.66
CA ASP A 100 -9.35 -12.17 0.18
C ASP A 100 -9.03 -12.60 1.60
N VAL A 101 -7.98 -12.02 2.16
CA VAL A 101 -7.63 -12.14 3.57
C VAL A 101 -7.63 -10.74 4.18
N ASN A 102 -8.60 -10.48 5.05
CA ASN A 102 -8.72 -9.25 5.81
C ASN A 102 -8.25 -9.50 7.24
N ARG A 103 -7.41 -8.61 7.78
CA ARG A 103 -7.02 -8.63 9.20
C ARG A 103 -7.10 -7.24 9.79
N SER A 104 -7.45 -7.20 11.07
CA SER A 104 -7.46 -6.01 11.90
C SER A 104 -6.76 -6.34 13.22
N THR A 105 -5.91 -5.45 13.70
CA THR A 105 -5.15 -5.65 14.94
C THR A 105 -5.11 -4.36 15.72
N THR A 106 -5.70 -4.37 16.92
CA THR A 106 -5.79 -3.20 17.80
C THR A 106 -4.83 -3.34 18.96
N ILE A 107 -4.11 -2.27 19.29
CA ILE A 107 -3.23 -2.21 20.46
C ILE A 107 -4.02 -1.65 21.64
N SER A 108 -4.37 -2.52 22.59
CA SER A 108 -4.89 -2.14 23.91
C SER A 108 -3.75 -2.15 24.94
N LYS A 109 -3.71 -1.15 25.81
CA LYS A 109 -2.85 -1.12 27.00
C LYS A 109 -3.67 -1.51 28.21
#